data_AF-A0A5D8QG71-F1
#
_entry.id   AF-A0A5D8QG71-F1
#
_cell.length_a   1.000
_cell.length_b   1.000
_cell.length_c   1.000
_cell.angle_alpha   90.00
_cell.angle_beta   90.00
_cell.angle_gamma   90.00
#
_symmetry.space_group_name_H-M   'P 1'
#
loop_
_entity.id
_entity.type
_entity.pdbx_description
1 polymer ?
#
loop_
_entity_poly.entity_id
_entity_poly.type
_entity_poly.pdbx_seq_one_letter_code
_entity_poly.pdbx_strand_id
1 'polypeptide(L)'
;MSTIERVKDKTEGPLDGVSLNAYCVVTDFGNQGGKVKIKKQKVHPCNIKASYEIGTVSFSVRNRKIMVAVRLDELMEVLKEASLAAMEVREKRDKNDEEVKQ
;
A
#
# COMPACT_ATOMS: atom_id res chain seq x y z
N MET A 1 -5.21 -1.47 -16.98
CA MET A 1 -5.02 -2.37 -15.82
C MET A 1 -3.56 -2.37 -15.46
N SER A 2 -3.23 -2.36 -14.17
CA SER A 2 -1.85 -2.56 -13.74
C SER A 2 -1.54 -4.06 -13.76
N THR A 3 -0.41 -4.43 -14.36
CA THR A 3 0.01 -5.84 -14.51
C THR A 3 1.14 -6.16 -13.56
N ILE A 4 1.03 -7.29 -12.86
CA ILE A 4 2.10 -7.82 -12.02
C ILE A 4 3.04 -8.65 -12.90
N GLU A 5 4.32 -8.36 -12.82
CA GLU A 5 5.37 -9.03 -13.57
C GLU A 5 6.29 -9.79 -12.61
N ARG A 6 6.73 -10.99 -13.01
CA ARG A 6 7.79 -11.71 -12.28
C ARG A 6 9.14 -11.09 -12.60
N VAL A 7 10.00 -10.99 -11.60
CA VAL A 7 11.39 -10.59 -11.79
C VAL A 7 12.11 -11.68 -12.59
N LYS A 8 12.73 -11.29 -13.70
CA LYS A 8 13.44 -12.21 -14.61
C LYS A 8 14.96 -12.08 -14.52
N ASP A 9 15.45 -10.96 -14.00
CA ASP A 9 16.86 -10.65 -13.86
C ASP A 9 17.22 -10.44 -12.38
N LYS A 10 18.27 -11.12 -11.92
CA LYS A 10 18.83 -10.99 -10.58
C LYS A 10 19.34 -9.57 -10.29
N THR A 11 19.69 -8.79 -11.31
CA THR A 11 20.11 -7.39 -11.13
C THR A 11 18.92 -6.49 -10.76
N GLU A 12 17.69 -6.89 -11.10
CA GLU A 12 16.47 -6.14 -10.81
C GLU A 12 15.85 -6.54 -9.47
N GLY A 13 16.19 -7.70 -8.93
CA GLY A 13 15.72 -8.17 -7.65
C GLY A 13 15.78 -9.69 -7.49
N PRO A 14 15.20 -10.23 -6.42
CA PRO A 14 15.11 -11.68 -6.19
C PRO A 14 14.30 -12.36 -7.31
N LEU A 15 14.68 -13.58 -7.70
CA LEU A 15 13.99 -14.30 -8.79
C LEU A 15 12.60 -14.82 -8.41
N ASP A 16 12.33 -14.97 -7.11
CA ASP A 16 10.99 -15.19 -6.57
C ASP A 16 10.18 -13.88 -6.46
N GLY A 17 10.80 -12.75 -6.85
CA GLY A 17 10.21 -11.45 -6.76
C GLY A 17 9.12 -11.20 -7.81
N VAL A 18 8.19 -10.34 -7.43
CA VAL A 18 7.21 -9.72 -8.34
C VAL A 18 7.36 -8.21 -8.32
N SER A 19 6.93 -7.57 -9.40
CA SER A 19 7.03 -6.13 -9.65
C SER A 19 5.72 -5.61 -10.22
N LEU A 20 5.28 -4.46 -9.74
CA LEU A 20 4.10 -3.76 -10.21
C LEU A 20 4.44 -2.28 -10.42
N ASN A 21 4.30 -1.79 -11.65
CA ASN A 21 4.32 -0.36 -11.94
C ASN A 21 2.94 0.23 -11.61
N ALA A 22 2.92 1.25 -10.75
CA ALA A 22 1.72 1.86 -10.24
C ALA A 22 1.87 3.39 -10.13
N TYR A 23 0.80 4.05 -9.70
CA TYR A 23 0.81 5.45 -9.31
C TYR A 23 0.46 5.53 -7.82
N CYS A 24 1.33 6.13 -7.01
CA CYS A 24 1.07 6.37 -5.59
C CYS A 24 0.90 7.86 -5.30
N VAL A 25 0.11 8.18 -4.29
CA VAL A 25 0.08 9.52 -3.71
C VAL A 25 1.20 9.62 -2.69
N VAL A 26 2.14 10.54 -2.92
CA VAL A 26 3.18 10.90 -1.94
C VAL A 26 2.70 12.11 -1.16
N THR A 27 2.74 11.98 0.16
CA THR A 27 2.38 13.05 1.10
C THR A 27 3.64 13.66 1.69
N ASP A 28 3.83 14.95 1.46
CA ASP A 28 4.86 15.76 2.08
C ASP A 28 4.33 16.31 3.40
N PHE A 29 5.01 16.00 4.49
CA PHE A 29 4.73 16.54 5.81
C PHE A 29 5.63 17.74 6.10
N GLY A 30 5.10 18.73 6.83
CA GLY A 30 5.85 19.89 7.31
C GLY A 30 5.55 20.18 8.77
N ASN A 31 6.43 20.92 9.43
CA ASN A 31 6.22 21.38 10.80
C ASN A 31 5.66 22.80 10.79
N GLN A 32 4.47 22.98 11.36
CA GLN A 32 3.88 24.30 11.61
C GLN A 32 3.45 24.38 13.07
N GLY A 33 4.14 25.21 13.86
CA GLY A 33 3.88 25.37 15.28
C GLY A 33 4.12 24.09 16.11
N GLY A 34 5.18 23.34 15.79
CA GLY A 34 5.57 22.13 16.55
C GLY A 34 4.73 20.88 16.28
N LYS A 35 3.73 20.94 15.39
CA LYS A 35 2.93 19.79 14.97
C LYS A 35 3.23 19.41 13.53
N VAL A 36 3.37 18.11 13.26
CA VAL A 36 3.49 17.55 11.91
C VAL A 36 2.13 17.68 11.22
N LYS A 37 2.09 18.39 10.09
CA LYS A 37 0.89 18.54 9.26
C LYS A 37 1.19 18.15 7.82
N ILE A 38 0.14 17.74 7.11
CA ILE A 38 0.20 17.53 5.66
C ILE A 38 0.45 18.89 5.00
N LYS A 39 1.56 19.00 4.26
CA LYS A 39 1.92 20.20 3.50
C LYS A 39 1.42 20.11 2.06
N LYS A 40 1.61 18.95 1.42
CA LYS A 40 1.24 18.73 0.02
C LYS A 40 1.05 17.23 -0.25
N GLN A 41 0.15 16.92 -1.18
CA GLN A 41 0.03 15.58 -1.76
C GLN A 41 0.18 15.67 -3.27
N LYS A 42 0.86 14.69 -3.88
CA LYS A 42 0.97 14.60 -5.33
C LYS A 42 1.05 13.14 -5.77
N VAL A 43 0.45 12.84 -6.92
CA VAL A 43 0.57 11.52 -7.56
C VAL A 43 1.93 11.41 -8.24
N HIS A 44 2.62 10.31 -8.01
CA HIS A 44 3.91 9.98 -8.63
C HIS A 44 3.88 8.55 -9.18
N PRO A 45 4.56 8.27 -10.31
CA PRO A 45 4.82 6.90 -10.71
C PRO A 45 5.68 6.22 -9.64
N CYS A 46 5.29 5.01 -9.27
CA CYS A 46 5.99 4.18 -8.31
C CYS A 46 6.10 2.75 -8.82
N ASN A 47 7.02 2.01 -8.20
CA ASN A 47 7.18 0.60 -8.44
C ASN A 47 7.12 -0.13 -7.10
N ILE A 48 6.23 -1.12 -7.03
CA ILE A 48 6.02 -1.98 -5.87
C ILE A 48 6.68 -3.32 -6.18
N LYS A 49 7.56 -3.79 -5.30
CA LYS A 49 8.16 -5.13 -5.42
C LYS A 49 7.92 -5.93 -4.16
N ALA A 50 7.71 -7.23 -4.31
CA ALA A 50 7.63 -8.15 -3.19
C ALA A 50 8.40 -9.43 -3.50
N SER A 51 9.01 -10.03 -2.49
CA SER A 51 9.63 -11.36 -2.55
C SER A 51 9.21 -12.11 -1.29
N TYR A 52 8.73 -13.34 -1.48
CA TYR A 52 8.21 -14.14 -0.37
C TYR A 52 9.36 -14.82 0.39
N GLU A 53 10.37 -15.31 -0.33
CA GLU A 53 11.54 -15.93 0.28
C GLU A 53 12.36 -14.92 1.10
N ILE A 54 12.47 -13.68 0.62
CA ILE A 54 13.10 -12.60 1.39
C ILE A 54 12.14 -12.03 2.45
N GLY A 55 10.83 -12.26 2.32
CA GLY A 55 9.82 -11.79 3.26
C GLY A 55 9.65 -10.27 3.26
N THR A 56 9.84 -9.62 2.11
CA THR A 56 9.80 -8.14 2.02
C THR A 56 8.88 -7.65 0.91
N VAL A 57 8.33 -6.47 1.14
CA VAL A 57 7.61 -5.66 0.16
C VAL A 57 8.14 -4.24 0.20
N SER A 58 8.37 -3.64 -0.97
CA SER A 58 8.96 -2.32 -1.12
C SER A 58 8.16 -1.45 -2.06
N PHE A 59 8.15 -0.15 -1.75
CA PHE A 59 7.52 0.91 -2.52
C PHE A 59 8.60 1.91 -2.89
N SER A 60 8.87 2.05 -4.19
CA SER A 60 9.88 2.96 -4.69
C SER A 60 9.27 4.08 -5.51
N VAL A 61 9.69 5.31 -5.24
CA VAL A 61 9.25 6.51 -5.95
C VAL A 61 10.50 7.20 -6.51
N ARG A 62 10.94 6.75 -7.68
CA ARG A 62 12.26 7.10 -8.25
C ARG A 62 12.47 8.61 -8.41
N ASN A 63 11.45 9.35 -8.84
CA ASN A 63 11.54 10.81 -9.00
C ASN A 63 11.63 11.57 -7.66
N ARG A 64 11.30 10.92 -6.54
CA ARG A 64 11.49 11.44 -5.18
C ARG A 64 12.76 10.90 -4.51
N LYS A 65 13.47 9.96 -5.16
CA LYS A 65 14.65 9.25 -4.61
C LYS A 65 14.37 8.59 -3.24
N ILE A 66 13.14 8.11 -3.04
CA ILE A 66 12.74 7.40 -1.83
C ILE A 66 12.34 5.97 -2.15
N MET A 67 12.69 5.05 -1.26
CA MET A 67 12.19 3.70 -1.21
C MET A 67 11.91 3.36 0.24
N VAL A 68 10.76 2.71 0.48
CA VAL A 68 10.40 2.17 1.79
C VAL A 68 10.16 0.69 1.61
N ALA A 69 10.69 -0.13 2.52
CA ALA A 69 10.42 -1.55 2.57
C ALA A 69 9.90 -1.94 3.95
N VAL A 70 8.98 -2.89 3.98
CA VAL A 70 8.41 -3.47 5.20
C VAL A 70 8.39 -4.99 5.06
N ARG A 71 8.15 -5.69 6.18
CA ARG A 71 8.00 -7.14 6.12
C ARG A 71 6.69 -7.52 5.44
N LEU A 72 6.74 -8.57 4.64
CA LEU A 72 5.61 -9.01 3.84
C LEU A 72 4.47 -9.54 4.72
N ASP A 73 4.80 -10.30 5.76
CA ASP A 73 3.85 -10.87 6.72
C ASP A 73 3.06 -9.77 7.46
N GLU A 74 3.74 -8.75 7.96
CA GLU A 74 3.12 -7.60 8.63
C GLU A 74 2.17 -6.84 7.68
N LEU A 75 2.58 -6.60 6.44
CA LEU A 75 1.70 -5.94 5.46
C LEU A 75 0.47 -6.80 5.16
N MET A 76 0.63 -8.12 5.03
CA MET A 76 -0.48 -9.04 4.80
C MET A 76 -1.47 -9.05 5.96
N GLU A 77 -0.98 -9.05 7.21
CA GLU A 77 -1.82 -9.00 8.40
C GLU A 77 -2.63 -7.69 8.47
N VAL A 78 -2.00 -6.55 8.21
CA VAL A 78 -2.69 -5.25 8.15
C VAL A 78 -3.78 -5.25 7.06
N LEU A 79 -3.48 -5.80 5.88
CA LEU A 79 -4.45 -5.88 4.78
C LEU A 79 -5.63 -6.82 5.11
N LYS A 80 -5.35 -7.95 5.78
CA LYS A 80 -6.38 -8.88 6.26
C LYS A 80 -7.31 -8.19 7.26
N GLU A 81 -6.77 -7.56 8.30
CA GLU A 81 -7.57 -6.88 9.31
C GLU A 81 -8.37 -5.71 8.73
N ALA A 82 -7.80 -4.94 7.79
CA ALA A 82 -8.53 -3.90 7.08
C ALA A 82 -9.72 -4.45 6.28
N SER A 83 -9.57 -5.63 5.65
CA SER A 83 -10.66 -6.31 4.94
C SER A 83 -11.77 -6.74 5.89
N LEU A 84 -11.42 -7.32 7.03
CA LEU A 84 -12.40 -7.75 8.06
C LEU A 84 -13.17 -6.55 8.62
N ALA A 85 -12.46 -5.48 8.99
CA ALA A 85 -13.09 -4.25 9.48
C ALA A 85 -14.08 -3.65 8.46
N ALA A 86 -13.74 -3.70 7.16
CA ALA A 86 -14.65 -3.22 6.11
C ALA A 86 -15.91 -4.08 5.99
N MET A 87 -15.82 -5.40 6.19
CA MET A 87 -16.98 -6.31 6.18
C MET A 87 -17.89 -6.03 7.37
N GLU A 88 -17.35 -5.88 8.58
CA GLU A 88 -18.14 -5.56 9.77
C GLU A 88 -18.92 -4.25 9.63
N VAL A 89 -18.30 -3.22 9.02
CA VAL A 89 -18.95 -1.93 8.78
C VAL A 89 -20.10 -2.08 7.78
N ARG A 90 -19.97 -2.93 6.76
CA ARG A 90 -21.04 -3.20 5.79
C ARG A 90 -22.21 -3.93 6.45
N GLU A 91 -21.96 -4.99 7.21
CA GLU A 91 -23.01 -5.72 7.92
C GLU A 91 -23.79 -4.84 8.90
N LYS A 92 -23.11 -3.93 9.60
CA LYS A 92 -23.77 -2.96 10.49
C LYS A 92 -24.65 -1.96 9.72
N ARG A 93 -24.22 -1.52 8.53
CA ARG A 93 -25.01 -0.64 7.68
C ARG A 93 -26.25 -1.35 7.15
N ASP A 94 -26.09 -2.59 6.68
CA ASP A 94 -27.19 -3.37 6.11
C ASP A 94 -28.26 -3.66 7.19
N LYS A 95 -27.85 -4.00 8.42
CA LYS A 95 -28.77 -4.17 9.57
C LYS A 95 -29.51 -2.88 9.93
N ASN A 96 -28.81 -1.75 9.98
CA ASN A 96 -29.45 -0.46 10.26
C ASN A 96 -30.45 -0.07 9.16
N ASP A 97 -30.14 -0.37 7.89
CA ASP A 97 -31.04 -0.08 6.76
C ASP A 97 -32.28 -1.00 6.73
N GLU A 98 -32.18 -2.21 7.29
CA GLU A 98 -33.33 -3.11 7.51
C GLU A 98 -34.21 -2.66 8.69
N GLU A 99 -33.61 -2.21 9.79
CA GLU A 99 -34.34 -1.68 10.96
C GLU A 99 -35.06 -0.35 10.66
N VAL A 100 -34.52 0.50 9.78
CA VAL A 100 -35.18 1.76 9.36
C VAL A 100 -36.35 1.53 8.39
N LYS A 101 -36.44 0.35 7.77
CA LYS A 101 -37.50 0.00 6.81
C LYS A 101 -38.65 -0.81 7.42
N GLN A 102 -38.55 -1.22 8.68
CA GLN A 102 -39.63 -1.84 9.46
C GLN A 102 -40.37 -0.78 10.28
#